data_AF-A0A151A638-F1
#
_entry.id   AF-A0A151A638-F1
#
_cell.length_a   1.000
_cell.length_b   1.000
_cell.length_c   1.000
_cell.angle_alpha   90.00
_cell.angle_beta   90.00
_cell.angle_gamma   90.00
#
_symmetry.space_group_name_H-M   'P 1'
#
loop_
_entity.id
_entity.type
_entity.pdbx_description
1 polymer ?
#
loop_
_entity_poly.entity_id
_entity_poly.type
_entity_poly.pdbx_seq_one_letter_code
_entity_poly.pdbx_strand_id
1 'polypeptide(L)'
;MIKKAVKRPDEVEYIEFKGRENFEEVCRFISMPGELVINIDGEEGLRLRNVGPDNASGVVQPGKIFYKWNNYGNDENIYGKTGWSMMNKDEFFIRYKED
;
A
#
# COMPACT_ATOMS: atom_id res chain seq x y z
N MET A 1 -16.62 2.05 -2.77
CA MET A 1 -17.51 2.11 -1.58
C MET A 1 -16.78 1.48 -0.40
N ILE A 2 -16.52 2.25 0.66
CA ILE A 2 -15.79 1.76 1.85
C ILE A 2 -16.83 1.49 2.94
N LYS A 3 -16.98 0.23 3.35
CA LYS A 3 -17.86 -0.18 4.46
C LYS A 3 -17.05 -0.15 5.77
N LYS A 4 -17.64 0.34 6.88
CA LYS A 4 -16.99 0.40 8.21
C LYS A 4 -17.87 -0.25 9.27
N ALA A 5 -17.29 -1.15 10.05
CA ALA A 5 -17.85 -1.72 11.29
C ALA A 5 -16.74 -1.73 12.34
N VAL A 6 -17.00 -1.20 13.54
CA VAL A 6 -15.99 -1.01 14.59
C VAL A 6 -16.17 -2.09 15.66
N LYS A 7 -15.33 -3.11 15.59
CA LYS A 7 -14.95 -4.01 16.68
C LYS A 7 -13.43 -4.05 16.53
N ARG A 8 -12.68 -3.44 17.46
CA ARG A 8 -11.36 -2.82 17.18
C ARG A 8 -10.15 -3.75 17.42
N PRO A 9 -9.60 -4.42 16.39
CA PRO A 9 -8.18 -4.73 16.24
C PRO A 9 -7.56 -3.74 15.23
N ASP A 10 -6.25 -3.85 14.98
CA ASP A 10 -5.52 -3.10 13.95
C ASP A 10 -6.33 -2.94 12.65
N GLU A 11 -6.40 -1.73 12.07
CA GLU A 11 -6.99 -1.59 10.74
C GLU A 11 -5.92 -1.89 9.69
N VAL A 12 -6.22 -2.86 8.82
CA VAL A 12 -5.39 -3.17 7.66
C VAL A 12 -6.16 -2.83 6.39
N GLU A 13 -5.48 -2.22 5.44
CA GLU A 13 -6.04 -1.89 4.12
C GLU A 13 -5.13 -2.46 3.03
N TYR A 14 -5.72 -2.76 1.87
CA TYR A 14 -4.97 -3.09 0.67
C TYR A 14 -5.59 -2.43 -0.57
N ILE A 15 -4.75 -2.20 -1.58
CA ILE A 15 -5.18 -1.75 -2.90
C ILE A 15 -4.36 -2.47 -3.98
N GLU A 16 -5.06 -2.97 -5.00
CA GLU A 16 -4.42 -3.49 -6.21
C GLU A 16 -4.21 -2.36 -7.20
N PHE A 17 -3.01 -2.23 -7.75
CA PHE A 17 -2.75 -1.32 -8.86
C PHE A 17 -3.27 -1.92 -10.17
N LYS A 18 -4.11 -1.18 -10.88
CA LYS A 18 -4.78 -1.63 -12.11
C LYS A 18 -4.40 -0.80 -13.33
N GLY A 19 -3.30 -0.05 -13.24
CA GLY A 19 -2.86 0.86 -14.28
C GLY A 19 -3.42 2.27 -14.11
N ARG A 20 -3.63 2.96 -15.23
CA ARG A 20 -4.12 4.34 -15.28
C ARG A 20 -5.44 4.53 -14.54
N GLU A 21 -6.31 3.54 -14.56
CA GLU A 21 -7.67 3.64 -14.00
C GLU A 21 -7.69 4.00 -12.52
N ASN A 22 -6.67 3.61 -11.75
CA ASN A 22 -6.59 3.87 -10.32
C ASN A 22 -5.22 4.40 -9.87
N PHE A 23 -4.41 4.90 -10.80
CA PHE A 23 -3.07 5.44 -10.53
C PHE A 23 -3.07 6.48 -9.40
N GLU A 24 -3.98 7.46 -9.46
CA GLU A 24 -4.06 8.49 -8.42
C GLU A 24 -4.49 7.94 -7.07
N GLU A 25 -5.40 6.97 -7.08
CA GLU A 25 -5.89 6.32 -5.85
C GLU A 25 -4.76 5.53 -5.18
N VAL A 26 -3.96 4.80 -5.96
CA VAL A 26 -2.79 4.08 -5.47
C VAL A 26 -1.74 5.03 -4.92
N CYS A 27 -1.40 6.12 -5.63
CA CYS A 27 -0.44 7.12 -5.14
C CYS A 27 -0.90 7.76 -3.82
N ARG A 28 -2.20 8.10 -3.72
CA ARG A 28 -2.80 8.60 -2.46
C ARG A 28 -2.75 7.55 -1.36
N PHE A 29 -3.02 6.29 -1.68
CA PHE A 29 -3.03 5.18 -0.73
C PHE A 29 -1.67 4.95 -0.09
N ILE A 30 -0.61 4.91 -0.89
CA ILE A 30 0.77 4.68 -0.43
C ILE A 30 1.45 5.96 0.06
N SER A 31 0.79 7.13 -0.06
CA SER A 31 1.34 8.45 0.28
C SER A 31 2.68 8.75 -0.39
N MET A 32 2.88 8.26 -1.61
CA MET A 32 4.10 8.49 -2.41
C MET A 32 3.74 9.05 -3.79
N PRO A 33 4.52 10.03 -4.30
CA PRO A 33 4.41 10.43 -5.68
C PRO A 33 4.93 9.32 -6.59
N GLY A 34 4.21 9.10 -7.69
CA GLY A 34 4.60 8.15 -8.72
C GLY A 34 4.44 8.74 -10.12
N GLU A 35 4.91 7.99 -11.10
CA GLU A 35 4.68 8.23 -12.53
C GLU A 35 4.01 7.01 -13.13
N LEU A 36 3.00 7.24 -13.97
CA LEU A 36 2.54 6.22 -14.89
C LEU A 36 3.53 6.14 -16.06
N VAL A 37 4.05 4.94 -16.31
CA VAL A 37 4.96 4.66 -17.42
C VAL A 37 4.29 3.65 -18.35
N ILE A 38 4.65 3.69 -19.64
CA ILE A 38 4.21 2.73 -20.64
C ILE A 38 5.48 2.16 -21.29
N ASN A 39 5.63 0.84 -21.33
CA ASN A 39 6.79 0.20 -21.96
C ASN A 39 6.62 0.14 -23.50
N ILE A 40 7.63 -0.39 -24.19
CA ILE A 40 7.62 -0.52 -25.66
C ILE A 40 6.48 -1.43 -26.17
N ASP A 41 6.04 -2.37 -25.34
CA ASP A 41 4.97 -3.32 -25.65
C ASP A 41 3.57 -2.75 -25.34
N GLY A 42 3.49 -1.50 -24.86
CA GLY A 42 2.23 -0.83 -24.54
C GLY A 42 1.68 -1.16 -23.15
N GLU A 43 2.44 -1.85 -22.30
CA GLU A 43 2.04 -2.20 -20.96
C GLU A 43 2.25 -1.03 -20.00
N GLU A 44 1.22 -0.74 -19.20
CA GLU A 44 1.27 0.30 -18.18
C GLU A 44 2.04 -0.16 -16.95
N GLY A 45 2.69 0.76 -16.26
CA GLY A 45 3.36 0.51 -14.99
C GLY A 45 3.43 1.76 -14.11
N LEU A 46 3.71 1.57 -12.83
CA LEU A 46 3.85 2.62 -11.82
C LEU A 46 5.30 2.71 -11.37
N ARG A 47 5.97 3.81 -11.68
CA ARG A 47 7.30 4.13 -11.16
C ARG A 47 7.16 4.97 -9.90
N LEU A 48 7.62 4.47 -8.77
CA LEU A 48 7.64 5.23 -7.51
C LEU A 48 8.94 6.02 -7.39
N ARG A 49 8.84 7.32 -7.08
CA ARG A 49 10.03 8.14 -6.77
C ARG A 49 10.34 7.97 -5.27
N ASN A 50 11.54 7.49 -4.94
CA ASN A 50 12.06 7.32 -3.56
C ASN A 50 11.63 6.06 -2.79
N VAL A 51 11.71 4.87 -3.39
CA VAL A 51 11.83 3.64 -2.61
C VAL A 51 13.33 3.47 -2.28
N GLY A 52 13.68 3.22 -1.02
CA GLY A 52 15.05 3.30 -0.50
C GLY A 52 16.09 2.38 -1.19
N PRO A 53 17.37 2.43 -0.75
CA PRO A 53 18.51 1.80 -1.45
C PRO A 53 18.40 0.29 -1.67
N ASP A 54 17.53 -0.40 -0.92
CA ASP A 54 17.31 -1.86 -1.05
C ASP A 54 16.12 -2.24 -1.94
N ASN A 55 15.31 -1.26 -2.37
CA ASN A 55 14.19 -1.48 -3.28
C ASN A 55 14.45 -0.70 -4.57
N ALA A 56 15.21 -1.35 -5.45
CA ALA A 56 15.52 -0.90 -6.79
C ALA A 56 14.34 -0.15 -7.41
N SER A 57 14.66 0.95 -8.07
CA SER A 57 13.83 1.78 -8.97
C SER A 57 12.98 0.94 -9.94
N GLY A 58 11.96 0.30 -9.41
CA GLY A 58 11.19 -0.74 -10.07
C GLY A 58 9.88 -0.17 -10.56
N VAL A 59 9.62 -0.37 -11.84
CA VAL A 59 8.28 -0.17 -12.39
C VAL A 59 7.40 -1.28 -11.85
N VAL A 60 6.35 -0.90 -11.13
CA VAL A 60 5.33 -1.80 -10.61
C VAL A 60 4.30 -2.04 -11.70
N GLN A 61 4.08 -3.30 -12.06
CA GLN A 61 3.08 -3.65 -13.05
C GLN A 61 1.67 -3.73 -12.43
N PRO A 62 0.60 -3.51 -13.22
CA PRO A 62 -0.76 -3.84 -12.85
C PRO A 62 -0.86 -5.26 -12.27
N GLY A 63 -1.71 -5.44 -11.27
CA GLY A 63 -1.82 -6.66 -10.47
C GLY A 63 -0.98 -6.65 -9.17
N LYS A 64 -0.07 -5.68 -8.99
CA LYS A 64 0.61 -5.51 -7.71
C LYS A 64 -0.37 -5.03 -6.64
N ILE A 65 -0.36 -5.70 -5.50
CA ILE A 65 -1.14 -5.31 -4.32
C ILE A 65 -0.23 -4.61 -3.31
N PHE A 66 -0.69 -3.46 -2.82
CA PHE A 66 -0.08 -2.68 -1.76
C PHE A 66 -0.87 -2.89 -0.48
N TYR A 67 -0.17 -3.06 0.64
CA TYR A 67 -0.76 -3.28 1.95
C TYR A 67 -0.27 -2.22 2.91
N LYS A 68 -1.14 -1.74 3.79
CA LYS A 68 -0.77 -0.86 4.90
C LYS A 68 -1.59 -1.19 6.13
N TRP A 69 -1.09 -0.78 7.27
CA TRP A 69 -1.74 -0.99 8.56
C TRP A 69 -1.66 0.27 9.41
N ASN A 70 -2.58 0.39 10.36
CA ASN A 70 -2.60 1.43 11.36
C ASN A 70 -2.90 0.83 12.73
N ASN A 71 -1.99 1.05 13.67
CA ASN A 71 -2.08 0.56 15.05
C ASN A 71 -2.92 1.48 15.96
N TYR A 72 -3.40 2.63 15.47
CA TYR A 72 -4.14 3.64 16.23
C TYR A 72 -3.51 4.01 17.59
N GLY A 73 -2.18 3.93 17.72
CA GLY A 73 -1.48 4.29 18.96
C GLY A 73 -1.54 3.25 20.07
N ASN A 74 -1.89 1.99 19.76
CA ASN A 74 -1.95 0.92 20.77
C ASN A 74 -0.59 0.59 21.42
N ASP A 75 0.53 0.97 20.81
CA ASP A 75 1.85 0.97 21.48
C ASP A 75 2.90 1.77 20.69
N GLU A 76 3.05 3.07 20.99
CA GLU A 76 4.06 3.91 20.33
C GLU A 76 5.51 3.49 20.64
N ASN A 77 5.74 2.74 21.72
CA ASN A 77 7.07 2.28 22.11
C ASN A 77 7.50 1.02 21.33
N ILE A 78 6.54 0.17 20.93
CA ILE A 78 6.81 -1.02 20.11
C ILE A 78 6.74 -0.70 18.62
N TYR A 79 5.80 0.14 18.19
CA TYR A 79 5.45 0.32 16.78
C TYR A 79 5.68 1.73 16.24
N GLY A 80 6.14 2.66 17.08
CA GLY A 80 6.32 4.06 16.72
C GLY A 80 5.01 4.85 16.73
N LYS A 81 5.10 6.14 16.38
CA LYS A 81 3.95 7.07 16.37
C LYS A 81 2.77 6.51 15.59
N THR A 82 1.58 6.78 16.09
CA THR A 82 0.32 6.45 15.41
C THR A 82 0.32 6.91 13.96
N GLY A 83 0.18 5.99 13.01
CA GLY A 83 0.20 6.34 11.59
C GLY A 83 0.01 5.14 10.67
N TRP A 84 -0.43 5.42 9.45
CA TRP A 84 -0.48 4.43 8.38
C TRP A 84 0.94 4.10 7.92
N SER A 85 1.29 2.82 7.96
CA SER A 85 2.58 2.33 7.51
C SER A 85 2.42 1.24 6.47
N MET A 86 3.24 1.30 5.41
CA MET A 86 3.31 0.24 4.41
C MET A 86 3.83 -1.05 5.04
N MET A 87 3.32 -2.19 4.57
CA MET A 87 3.76 -3.50 5.02
C MET A 87 3.76 -4.53 3.88
N ASN A 88 4.36 -5.70 4.14
CA ASN A 88 4.35 -6.80 3.19
C ASN A 88 3.08 -7.67 3.33
N LYS A 89 2.90 -8.59 2.37
CA LYS A 89 1.75 -9.49 2.31
C LYS A 89 1.65 -10.40 3.54
N ASP A 90 2.77 -10.95 4.00
CA ASP A 90 2.76 -11.92 5.10
C ASP A 90 2.37 -11.25 6.42
N GLU A 91 2.88 -10.03 6.66
CA GLU A 91 2.49 -9.16 7.77
C GLU A 91 1.01 -8.78 7.73
N PHE A 92 0.44 -8.60 6.53
CA PHE A 92 -0.99 -8.40 6.35
C PHE A 92 -1.78 -9.62 6.85
N PHE A 93 -1.47 -10.83 6.37
CA PHE A 93 -2.23 -12.03 6.74
C PHE A 93 -2.09 -12.43 8.21
N ILE A 94 -1.00 -12.04 8.88
CA ILE A 94 -0.85 -12.22 10.33
C ILE A 94 -1.85 -11.34 11.09
N ARG A 95 -2.06 -10.10 10.63
CA ARG A 95 -2.93 -9.10 11.27
C ARG A 95 -4.38 -9.22 10.84
N TYR A 96 -4.63 -9.66 9.62
CA TYR A 96 -5.94 -9.88 9.06
C TYR A 96 -6.56 -11.13 9.68
N LYS A 97 -7.32 -10.94 10.76
CA LYS A 97 -8.23 -11.95 11.30
C LYS A 97 -9.62 -11.68 10.74
N GLU A 98 -10.16 -12.62 9.97
CA GLU A 98 -11.58 -12.65 9.65
C GLU A 98 -12.34 -12.98 10.95
N ASP A 99 -13.15 -12.03 11.42
CA ASP A 99 -14.13 -12.22 12.50
C ASP A 99 -15.43 -12.82 11.92
#